data_AF-A0AAV4V2X6-F1
#
_entry.id   AF-A0AAV4V2X6-F1
#
_cell.length_a   1.000
_cell.length_b   1.000
_cell.length_c   1.000
_cell.angle_alpha   90.00
_cell.angle_beta   90.00
_cell.angle_gamma   90.00
#
_symmetry.space_group_name_H-M   'P 1'
#
loop_
_entity.id
_entity.type
_entity.pdbx_description
1 polymer ?
#
loop_
_entity_poly.entity_id
_entity_poly.type
_entity_poly.pdbx_seq_one_letter_code
_entity_poly.pdbx_strand_id
1 'polypeptide(L)'
;MVIEGISAEIQNQISEPKIFLLKGPPGTGKTYVITGLLKKFIFNDDPKFKVLVVAPSSTAIDKIGSNIIELNKQSSFDFKAKNIFVRFNCKSETSQEMKPFTLEELYAKHINNKKKKLEKQTCIFRK
;
A
#
# COMPACT_ATOMS: atom_id res chain seq x y z
N MET A 1 21.38 0.29 -8.09
CA MET A 1 21.65 -0.07 -9.50
C MET A 1 20.36 -0.29 -10.31
N VAL A 2 19.42 -1.16 -9.92
CA VAL A 2 18.13 -1.33 -10.64
C VAL A 2 17.01 -0.40 -10.13
N ILE A 3 16.78 -0.38 -8.82
CA ILE A 3 15.72 0.45 -8.19
C ILE A 3 15.91 1.93 -8.53
N GLU A 4 17.15 2.42 -8.39
CA GLU A 4 17.52 3.80 -8.71
C GLU A 4 17.27 4.17 -10.18
N GLY A 5 17.64 3.30 -11.12
CA GLY A 5 17.45 3.56 -12.55
C GLY A 5 15.98 3.65 -12.94
N ILE A 6 15.15 2.69 -12.47
CA ILE A 6 13.71 2.71 -12.74
C ILE A 6 13.05 3.92 -12.06
N SER A 7 13.44 4.24 -10.83
CA SER A 7 12.90 5.38 -10.09
C SER A 7 13.22 6.71 -10.77
N ALA A 8 14.45 6.93 -11.21
CA ALA A 8 14.83 8.13 -11.96
C ALA A 8 14.01 8.25 -13.25
N GLU A 9 13.82 7.13 -13.96
CA GLU A 9 13.10 7.13 -15.23
C GLU A 9 11.59 7.39 -15.07
N ILE A 10 11.00 6.98 -13.95
CA ILE A 10 9.60 7.26 -13.61
C ILE A 10 9.40 8.73 -13.18
N GLN A 11 10.42 9.35 -12.57
CA GLN A 11 10.38 10.77 -12.18
C GLN A 11 10.64 11.73 -13.35
N ASN A 12 11.26 11.26 -14.43
CA ASN A 12 11.46 12.06 -15.63
C ASN A 12 10.11 12.55 -16.19
N GLN A 13 9.94 13.87 -16.34
CA GLN A 13 8.69 14.56 -16.74
C GLN A 13 8.25 14.32 -18.21
N ILE A 14 8.80 13.29 -18.86
CA ILE A 14 8.43 12.92 -20.22
C ILE A 14 7.07 12.23 -20.16
N SER A 15 6.07 12.82 -20.81
CA SER A 15 4.65 12.45 -20.72
C SER A 15 4.28 11.11 -21.38
N GLU A 16 5.25 10.33 -21.83
CA GLU A 16 4.99 9.08 -22.54
C GLU A 16 4.89 7.88 -21.58
N PRO A 17 3.91 6.96 -21.76
CA PRO A 17 3.84 5.73 -20.99
C PRO A 17 5.09 4.86 -21.18
N LYS A 18 5.66 4.35 -20.09
CA LYS A 18 6.87 3.51 -20.11
C LYS A 18 6.55 2.10 -19.64
N ILE A 19 7.19 1.11 -20.27
CA ILE A 19 7.10 -0.30 -19.89
C ILE A 19 8.46 -0.77 -19.40
N PHE A 20 8.50 -1.28 -18.17
CA PHE A 20 9.70 -1.88 -17.59
C PHE A 20 9.49 -3.39 -17.43
N LEU A 21 10.47 -4.17 -17.91
CA LEU A 21 10.46 -5.63 -17.76
C LEU A 21 11.54 -6.06 -16.78
N LEU A 22 11.13 -6.57 -15.62
CA LEU A 22 12.02 -7.17 -14.64
C LEU A 22 12.07 -8.70 -14.84
N LYS A 23 13.15 -9.21 -15.42
CA LYS A 23 13.39 -10.65 -15.63
C LYS A 23 14.47 -11.16 -14.69
N GLY A 24 14.25 -12.34 -14.11
CA GLY A 24 15.26 -13.03 -13.30
C GLY A 24 14.89 -14.49 -13.07
N PRO A 25 15.87 -15.42 -12.96
CA PRO A 25 15.68 -16.82 -12.57
C PRO A 25 14.84 -17.00 -11.28
N PRO A 26 14.26 -18.18 -11.00
CA PRO A 26 13.62 -18.44 -9.71
C PRO A 26 14.60 -18.19 -8.56
N GLY A 27 14.13 -17.63 -7.45
CA GLY A 27 14.97 -17.32 -6.28
C GLY A 27 15.78 -16.01 -6.34
N THR A 28 15.81 -15.28 -7.45
CA THR A 28 16.64 -14.05 -7.59
C THR A 28 16.04 -12.78 -6.97
N GLY A 29 15.19 -12.91 -5.95
CA GLY A 29 14.72 -11.75 -5.19
C GLY A 29 13.83 -10.75 -5.96
N LYS A 30 13.14 -11.16 -7.04
CA LYS A 30 12.24 -10.26 -7.80
C LYS A 30 11.22 -9.55 -6.91
N THR A 31 10.59 -10.29 -5.99
CA THR A 31 9.67 -9.72 -4.98
C THR A 31 10.36 -8.67 -4.11
N TYR A 32 11.63 -8.90 -3.75
CA TYR A 32 12.42 -7.94 -2.97
C TYR A 32 12.67 -6.64 -3.75
N VAL A 33 12.98 -6.74 -5.05
CA VAL A 33 13.13 -5.57 -5.93
C VAL A 33 11.82 -4.79 -6.05
N ILE A 34 10.68 -5.48 -6.23
CA ILE A 34 9.36 -4.85 -6.27
C ILE A 34 9.07 -4.13 -4.96
N THR A 35 9.30 -4.76 -3.80
CA THR A 35 9.09 -4.09 -2.51
C THR A 35 10.03 -2.91 -2.29
N GLY A 36 11.27 -2.96 -2.79
CA GLY A 36 12.21 -1.84 -2.76
C GLY A 36 11.77 -0.66 -3.63
N LEU A 37 11.22 -0.93 -4.81
CA LEU A 37 10.62 0.08 -5.68
C LEU A 37 9.40 0.74 -4.99
N LEU A 38 8.49 -0.07 -4.46
CA LEU A 38 7.33 0.41 -3.71
C LEU A 38 7.74 1.24 -2.49
N LYS A 39 8.78 0.83 -1.76
CA LYS A 39 9.32 1.62 -0.65
C LYS A 39 9.72 3.01 -1.12
N LYS A 40 10.46 3.12 -2.23
CA LYS A 40 10.91 4.41 -2.73
C LYS A 40 9.73 5.30 -3.14
N PHE A 41 8.77 4.76 -3.89
CA PHE A 41 7.61 5.53 -4.35
C PHE A 41 6.64 5.94 -3.25
N ILE A 42 6.47 5.10 -2.23
CA ILE A 42 5.47 5.38 -1.17
C ILE A 42 6.08 6.25 -0.06
N PHE A 43 7.36 6.06 0.28
CA PHE A 43 7.98 6.76 1.43
C PHE A 43 8.83 7.97 1.07
N ASN A 44 9.44 8.01 -0.12
CA ASN A 44 10.46 9.02 -0.44
C ASN A 44 10.03 10.01 -1.53
N ASP A 45 9.07 9.66 -2.38
CA ASP A 45 8.68 10.46 -3.54
C ASP A 45 7.21 10.94 -3.43
N ASP A 46 6.91 12.07 -4.08
CA ASP A 46 5.66 12.86 -4.05
C ASP A 46 4.39 12.11 -3.56
N PRO A 47 3.70 12.57 -2.50
CA PRO A 47 2.49 11.94 -1.96
C PRO A 47 1.32 11.82 -2.95
N LYS A 48 1.41 12.41 -4.14
CA LYS A 48 0.42 12.26 -5.22
C LYS A 48 0.58 10.97 -6.04
N PHE A 49 1.71 10.27 -5.94
CA PHE A 49 1.95 9.06 -6.71
C PHE A 49 1.15 7.87 -6.17
N LYS A 50 0.26 7.30 -7.02
CA LYS A 50 -0.56 6.14 -6.66
C LYS A 50 -0.07 4.91 -7.41
N VAL A 51 0.17 3.83 -6.68
CA VAL A 51 0.67 2.57 -7.26
C VAL A 51 -0.40 1.49 -7.20
N LEU A 52 -0.71 0.90 -8.35
CA LEU A 52 -1.53 -0.30 -8.46
C LEU A 52 -0.61 -1.53 -8.56
N VAL A 53 -0.72 -2.43 -7.59
CA VAL A 53 0.02 -3.70 -7.58
C VAL A 53 -0.93 -4.83 -7.95
N VAL A 54 -0.58 -5.59 -8.97
CA VAL A 54 -1.34 -6.76 -9.46
C VAL A 54 -0.44 -7.99 -9.51
N ALA A 55 -1.03 -9.16 -9.25
CA ALA A 55 -0.36 -10.45 -9.30
C ALA A 55 -1.40 -11.54 -9.62
N PRO A 56 -0.97 -12.68 -10.20
CA PRO A 56 -1.87 -13.75 -10.61
C PRO A 56 -2.54 -14.50 -9.44
N SER A 57 -1.97 -14.45 -8.23
CA SER A 57 -2.54 -15.12 -7.04
C SER A 57 -2.73 -14.16 -5.87
N SER A 58 -3.76 -14.43 -5.06
CA SER A 58 -4.03 -13.72 -3.80
C SER A 58 -2.84 -13.81 -2.84
N THR A 59 -2.22 -14.99 -2.73
CA THR A 59 -1.05 -15.23 -1.88
C THR A 59 0.16 -14.38 -2.30
N ALA A 60 0.37 -14.15 -3.60
CA ALA A 60 1.46 -13.30 -4.08
C ALA A 60 1.24 -11.83 -3.68
N ILE A 61 0.01 -11.34 -3.81
CA ILE A 61 -0.35 -9.99 -3.32
C ILE A 61 -0.13 -9.90 -1.81
N ASP A 62 -0.62 -10.87 -1.05
CA ASP A 62 -0.51 -10.87 0.40
C ASP A 62 0.96 -10.92 0.84
N LYS A 63 1.82 -11.66 0.13
CA LYS A 63 3.27 -11.67 0.41
C LYS A 63 3.92 -10.31 0.17
N ILE A 64 3.56 -9.62 -0.92
CA ILE A 64 4.03 -8.25 -1.19
C ILE A 64 3.51 -7.30 -0.10
N GLY A 65 2.23 -7.43 0.26
CA GLY A 65 1.58 -6.63 1.32
C GLY A 65 2.24 -6.79 2.68
N SER A 66 2.47 -8.02 3.13
CA SER A 66 3.17 -8.31 4.39
C SER A 66 4.56 -7.68 4.42
N ASN A 67 5.32 -7.77 3.32
CA ASN A 67 6.63 -7.12 3.24
C ASN A 67 6.52 -5.58 3.36
N ILE A 68 5.50 -4.95 2.76
CA ILE A 68 5.27 -3.49 2.89
C ILE A 68 4.89 -3.13 4.34
N ILE A 69 4.05 -3.93 4.98
CA ILE A 69 3.66 -3.74 6.39
C ILE A 69 4.89 -3.85 7.29
N GLU A 70 5.77 -4.81 7.04
CA GLU A 70 7.04 -4.96 7.77
C GLU A 70 7.95 -3.74 7.57
N LEU A 71 8.10 -3.26 6.34
CA LEU A 71 8.84 -2.04 6.04
C LEU A 71 8.25 -0.80 6.74
N ASN A 72 6.92 -0.72 6.84
CA ASN A 72 6.22 0.35 7.56
C ASN A 72 6.54 0.33 9.05
N LYS A 73 6.54 -0.84 9.69
CA LYS A 73 6.91 -1.00 11.12
C LYS A 73 8.34 -0.53 11.40
N GLN A 74 9.24 -0.63 10.43
CA GLN A 74 10.64 -0.20 10.53
C GLN A 74 10.84 1.28 10.18
N SER A 75 9.82 1.97 9.69
CA SER A 75 9.87 3.38 9.29
C SER A 75 9.16 4.27 10.30
N SER A 76 9.56 5.54 10.39
CA SER A 76 8.83 6.54 11.21
C SER A 76 7.47 6.95 10.62
N PHE A 77 7.11 6.41 9.46
CA PHE A 77 5.91 6.75 8.71
C PHE A 77 4.88 5.63 8.88
N ASP A 78 3.65 5.96 9.29
CA ASP A 78 2.60 4.95 9.52
C ASP A 78 1.50 5.01 8.44
N PHE A 79 1.50 4.04 7.52
CA PHE A 79 0.46 3.87 6.51
C PHE A 79 -0.92 3.56 7.08
N LYS A 80 -1.00 2.91 8.24
CA LYS A 80 -2.27 2.53 8.85
C LYS A 80 -3.02 3.77 9.35
N ALA A 81 -2.30 4.76 9.88
CA ALA A 81 -2.86 6.03 10.29
C ALA A 81 -3.35 6.88 9.10
N LYS A 82 -2.71 6.73 7.93
CA LYS A 82 -2.96 7.55 6.73
C LYS A 82 -3.82 6.87 5.64
N ASN A 83 -4.26 5.61 5.82
CA ASN A 83 -5.03 4.82 4.84
C ASN A 83 -4.39 4.77 3.43
N ILE A 84 -3.06 4.69 3.36
CA ILE A 84 -2.34 4.78 2.07
C ILE A 84 -2.34 3.45 1.31
N PHE A 85 -2.55 2.34 2.02
CA PHE A 85 -2.54 1.00 1.45
C PHE A 85 -3.91 0.34 1.56
N VAL A 86 -4.44 -0.13 0.42
CA VAL A 86 -5.76 -0.75 0.32
C VAL A 86 -5.66 -2.07 -0.45
N ARG A 87 -6.13 -3.16 0.16
CA ARG A 87 -6.23 -4.49 -0.45
C ARG A 87 -7.64 -4.70 -1.00
N PHE A 88 -7.75 -4.89 -2.31
CA PHE A 88 -9.02 -5.17 -3.00
C PHE A 88 -9.26 -6.67 -3.21
N ASN A 89 -10.52 -7.09 -3.39
CA ASN A 89 -10.92 -8.44 -3.82
C ASN A 89 -10.53 -9.56 -2.83
N CYS A 90 -11.19 -9.56 -1.68
CA CYS A 90 -10.97 -10.47 -0.56
C CYS A 90 -12.11 -11.51 -0.48
N LYS A 91 -12.01 -12.62 -1.25
CA LYS A 91 -13.12 -13.59 -1.38
C LYS A 91 -13.18 -14.67 -0.28
N SER A 92 -12.05 -15.01 0.37
CA SER A 92 -12.01 -15.95 1.53
C SER A 92 -10.59 -16.26 2.02
N GLU A 93 -9.58 -16.23 1.13
CA GLU A 93 -8.20 -16.64 1.43
C GLU A 93 -7.25 -15.43 1.59
N THR A 94 -7.53 -14.58 2.58
CA THR A 94 -6.63 -13.46 2.91
C THR A 94 -5.95 -13.69 4.24
N SER A 95 -4.64 -13.44 4.26
CA SER A 95 -3.85 -13.63 5.48
C SER A 95 -4.40 -12.74 6.62
N GLN A 96 -4.32 -13.23 7.85
CA GLN A 96 -4.82 -12.47 9.01
C GLN A 96 -4.12 -11.10 9.15
N GLU A 97 -2.87 -11.00 8.73
CA GLU A 97 -2.09 -9.76 8.74
C GLU A 97 -2.65 -8.70 7.76
N MET A 98 -3.27 -9.14 6.66
CA MET A 98 -3.77 -8.26 5.60
C MET A 98 -5.21 -7.77 5.84
N LYS A 99 -5.98 -8.47 6.68
CA LYS A 99 -7.37 -8.11 7.03
C LYS A 99 -7.55 -6.63 7.43
N PRO A 100 -6.68 -5.99 8.23
CA PRO A 100 -6.87 -4.59 8.62
C PRO A 100 -6.80 -3.58 7.47
N PHE A 101 -6.27 -4.01 6.31
CA PHE A 101 -6.02 -3.20 5.12
C PHE A 101 -6.99 -3.54 3.97
N THR A 102 -7.94 -4.45 4.17
CA THR A 102 -8.99 -4.73 3.19
C THR A 102 -9.91 -3.53 3.05
N LEU A 103 -10.49 -3.36 1.87
CA LEU A 103 -11.42 -2.26 1.61
C LEU A 103 -12.60 -2.28 2.59
N GLU A 104 -13.11 -3.47 2.89
CA GLU A 104 -14.24 -3.72 3.78
C GLU A 104 -13.95 -3.23 5.20
N GLU A 105 -12.79 -3.59 5.77
CA GLU A 105 -12.40 -3.23 7.13
C GLU A 105 -12.06 -1.74 7.24
N LEU A 106 -11.43 -1.18 6.20
CA LEU A 106 -11.17 0.26 6.12
C LEU A 106 -12.47 1.05 6.05
N TYR A 107 -13.44 0.58 5.25
CA TYR A 107 -14.76 1.20 5.16
C TYR A 107 -15.52 1.12 6.50
N ALA A 108 -15.56 -0.06 7.12
CA ALA A 108 -16.20 -0.25 8.42
C ALA A 108 -15.59 0.68 9.50
N LYS A 109 -14.26 0.81 9.54
CA LYS A 109 -13.56 1.77 10.42
C LYS A 109 -13.96 3.20 10.13
N HIS A 110 -14.04 3.59 8.85
CA HIS A 110 -14.43 4.94 8.45
C HIS A 110 -15.84 5.30 8.94
N ILE A 111 -16.82 4.40 8.75
CA ILE A 111 -18.20 4.59 9.21
C ILE A 111 -18.27 4.69 10.73
N ASN A 112 -17.57 3.81 11.46
CA ASN A 112 -17.55 3.82 12.92
C ASN A 112 -16.94 5.11 13.49
N ASN A 113 -15.86 5.61 12.86
CA ASN A 113 -15.26 6.88 13.26
C ASN A 113 -16.20 8.07 13.03
N LYS A 114 -16.95 8.07 11.91
CA LYS A 114 -17.94 9.11 11.62
C LYS A 114 -19.09 9.11 12.65
N LYS A 115 -19.60 7.93 13.03
CA LYS A 115 -20.62 7.78 14.08
C LYS A 115 -20.15 8.31 15.43
N LYS A 116 -18.95 7.90 15.88
CA LYS A 116 -18.35 8.38 17.13
C LYS A 116 -18.14 9.90 17.16
N LYS A 117 -17.82 10.51 16.01
CA LYS A 117 -17.65 11.97 15.91
C LYS A 117 -18.99 12.70 16.03
N LEU A 118 -20.06 12.14 15.44
CA LEU A 118 -21.43 12.65 15.60
C LEU A 118 -21.89 12.56 17.06
N GLU A 119 -21.72 11.41 17.70
CA GLU A 119 -22.13 11.20 19.11
C GLU A 119 -21.44 12.17 20.08
N LYS A 120 -20.14 12.44 19.87
CA LYS A 120 -19.40 13.42 20.67
C LYS A 120 -19.89 14.86 20.46
N GLN A 121 -20.33 15.21 19.26
CA GLN A 121 -20.89 16.54 18.99
C GLN A 121 -22.27 16.74 19.63
N THR A 122 -23.10 15.70 19.64
CA THR A 122 -24.42 15.74 20.30
C THR A 122 -24.32 15.88 21.81
N CYS A 123 -23.27 15.33 22.44
CA CYS A 123 -23.01 15.52 23.88
C CYS A 123 -22.53 16.93 24.24
N ILE A 124 -21.95 17.69 23.32
CA ILE A 124 -21.49 19.07 23.56
C ILE A 124 -22.66 20.05 23.50
N PHE A 125 -23.67 19.79 22.68
CA PHE A 125 -24.88 20.63 22.55
C PHE A 125 -25.95 20.38 23.63
N ARG A 126 -25.71 19.47 24.59
CA ARG A 126 -26.62 19.16 25.70
C ARG A 126 -26.16 19.67 27.07
N LYS A 127 -25.14 20.55 27.12
CA LYS A 127 -24.76 21.33 28.30
C LYS A 127 -25.07 22.80 28.05
#